data_AF-S7ZRJ7-F1
#
_entry.id   AF-S7ZRJ7-F1
#
_cell.length_a   1.000
_cell.length_b   1.000
_cell.length_c   1.000
_cell.angle_alpha   90.00
_cell.angle_beta   90.00
_cell.angle_gamma   90.00
#
_symmetry.space_group_name_H-M   'P 1'
#
loop_
_entity.id
_entity.type
_entity.pdbx_description
1 polymer ?
#
loop_
_entity_poly.entity_id
_entity_poly.type
_entity_poly.pdbx_seq_one_letter_code
_entity_poly.pdbx_strand_id
1 'polypeptide(L)'
;MEEMNQRMKNLDEKFEMLERKVIKQEAELDAHENSRFMRQNSGKKEASRRKNDQLPREDQPLYDSDICTDAELITECYEQDSISWQAFDILYGLTPNEFLGIDQSKCHFSLLVLNEAAAILFRKARTELPTERMRRKRDGIVKLLRERNYEEAEKMSSTCFWKREFCL
;
A
#
# COMPACT_ATOMS: atom_id res chain seq x y z
N MET A 1 -6.42 3.06 -48.72
CA MET A 1 -5.11 3.16 -48.04
C MET A 1 -4.98 4.47 -47.26
N GLU A 2 -5.37 5.62 -47.82
CA GLU A 2 -5.33 6.93 -47.15
C GLU A 2 -6.12 7.00 -45.83
N GLU A 3 -7.34 6.47 -45.80
CA GLU A 3 -8.18 6.46 -44.59
C GLU A 3 -7.56 5.70 -43.41
N MET A 4 -6.81 4.63 -43.72
CA MET A 4 -6.14 3.81 -42.71
C MET A 4 -4.92 4.53 -42.14
N ASN A 5 -4.16 5.23 -42.98
CA ASN A 5 -3.04 6.08 -42.54
C ASN A 5 -3.53 7.25 -41.68
N GLN A 6 -4.67 7.85 -42.02
CA GLN A 6 -5.26 8.93 -41.23
C GLN A 6 -5.73 8.44 -39.85
N ARG A 7 -6.32 7.24 -39.78
CA ARG A 7 -6.71 6.62 -38.51
C ARG A 7 -5.50 6.28 -37.64
N MET A 8 -4.41 5.79 -38.22
CA MET A 8 -3.19 5.45 -37.50
C MET A 8 -2.55 6.70 -36.89
N LYS A 9 -2.47 7.79 -37.66
CA LYS A 9 -1.96 9.08 -37.18
C LYS A 9 -2.80 9.67 -36.04
N ASN A 10 -4.13 9.59 -36.13
CA ASN A 10 -5.04 10.02 -35.07
C ASN A 10 -4.93 9.15 -33.79
N LEU A 11 -4.53 7.89 -33.92
CA LEU A 11 -4.32 7.01 -32.77
C LEU A 11 -3.00 7.34 -32.07
N ASP A 12 -1.93 7.58 -32.83
CA ASP A 12 -0.62 7.97 -32.30
C ASP A 12 -0.72 9.29 -31.54
N GLU A 13 -1.41 10.29 -32.10
CA GLU A 13 -1.65 11.58 -31.43
C GLU A 13 -2.46 11.44 -30.14
N LYS A 14 -3.43 10.51 -30.10
CA LYS A 14 -4.19 10.21 -28.88
C LYS A 14 -3.33 9.49 -27.83
N PHE A 15 -2.43 8.62 -28.26
CA PHE A 15 -1.54 7.87 -27.37
C PHE A 15 -0.57 8.82 -26.69
N GLU A 16 0.09 9.70 -27.45
CA GLU A 16 0.98 10.73 -26.89
C GLU A 16 0.25 11.67 -25.91
N MET A 17 -1.01 12.03 -26.21
CA MET A 17 -1.80 12.88 -25.34
C MET A 17 -2.16 12.21 -24.02
N LEU A 18 -2.42 10.89 -24.04
CA LEU A 18 -2.71 10.10 -22.85
C LEU A 18 -1.45 9.92 -22.00
N GLU A 19 -0.30 9.62 -22.61
CA GLU A 19 0.98 9.52 -21.90
C GLU A 19 1.32 10.83 -21.18
N ARG A 20 1.16 11.98 -21.83
CA ARG A 20 1.38 13.29 -21.20
C ARG A 20 0.42 13.55 -20.03
N LYS A 21 -0.82 13.08 -20.10
CA LYS A 21 -1.79 13.22 -19.00
C LYS A 21 -1.42 12.34 -17.81
N VAL A 22 -0.97 11.11 -18.05
CA VAL A 22 -0.52 10.19 -17.00
C VAL A 22 0.70 10.77 -16.28
N ILE A 23 1.73 11.18 -17.02
CA ILE A 23 2.94 11.79 -16.44
C ILE A 23 2.61 13.03 -15.61
N LYS A 24 1.67 13.86 -16.08
CA LYS A 24 1.25 15.07 -15.34
C LYS A 24 0.51 14.73 -14.05
N GLN A 25 -0.36 13.71 -14.07
CA GLN A 25 -1.07 13.26 -12.87
C GLN A 25 -0.13 12.60 -11.85
N GLU A 26 0.85 11.84 -12.31
CA GLU A 26 1.90 11.26 -11.46
C GLU A 26 2.72 12.35 -10.78
N ALA A 27 3.16 13.38 -11.52
CA ALA A 27 3.90 14.50 -10.94
C ALA A 27 3.08 15.34 -9.94
N GLU A 28 1.77 15.50 -10.18
CA GLU A 28 0.87 16.21 -9.25
C GLU A 28 0.61 15.40 -7.96
N LEU A 29 0.54 14.08 -8.05
CA LEU A 29 0.44 13.18 -6.89
C LEU A 29 1.75 13.15 -6.09
N ASP A 30 2.90 13.02 -6.75
CA ASP A 30 4.22 13.07 -6.13
C ASP A 30 4.46 14.39 -5.38
N ALA A 31 4.01 15.52 -5.94
CA ALA A 31 4.12 16.82 -5.29
C ALA A 31 3.20 16.95 -4.06
N HIS A 32 1.99 16.40 -4.14
CA HIS A 32 1.03 16.44 -3.04
C HIS A 32 1.44 15.52 -1.89
N GLU A 33 2.04 14.35 -2.18
CA GLU A 33 2.52 13.40 -1.16
C GLU A 33 3.86 13.81 -0.54
N ASN A 34 4.80 14.35 -1.33
CA ASN A 34 6.03 14.94 -0.77
C ASN A 34 5.74 16.12 0.17
N SER A 35 4.71 16.92 -0.13
CA SER A 35 4.24 18.00 0.75
C SER A 35 3.66 17.48 2.06
N ARG A 36 2.98 16.33 2.04
CA ARG A 36 2.43 15.67 3.24
C ARG A 36 3.54 15.06 4.11
N PHE A 37 4.53 14.41 3.49
CA PHE A 37 5.67 13.80 4.17
C PHE A 37 6.61 14.84 4.82
N MET A 38 6.88 15.95 4.13
CA MET A 38 7.71 17.04 4.68
C MET A 38 7.07 17.78 5.86
N ARG A 39 5.72 17.82 5.94
CA ARG A 39 5.00 18.35 7.10
C ARG A 39 5.10 17.45 8.34
N GLN A 40 5.18 16.13 8.17
CA GLN A 40 5.33 15.20 9.29
C GLN A 40 6.74 15.20 9.88
N ASN A 41 7.78 15.41 9.05
CA ASN A 41 9.17 15.43 9.52
C ASN A 41 9.64 16.76 10.13
N SER A 42 8.87 17.85 10.01
CA SER A 42 9.22 19.18 10.56
C SER A 42 8.41 19.58 11.80
N GLY A 43 7.51 18.71 12.27
CA GLY A 43 6.75 18.91 13.51
C GLY A 43 7.54 18.42 14.73
N LYS A 44 8.15 19.38 15.43
CA LYS A 44 8.80 19.26 16.74
C LYS A 44 8.27 18.13 17.63
N LYS A 45 9.22 17.36 18.19
CA LYS A 45 9.11 16.71 19.50
C LYS A 45 8.48 17.68 20.51
N GLU A 46 7.18 17.54 20.77
CA GLU A 46 6.57 18.09 21.96
C GLU A 46 5.74 17.01 22.62
N ALA A 47 6.20 16.65 23.82
CA ALA A 47 5.52 15.78 24.73
C ALA A 47 4.10 16.28 24.97
N SER A 48 3.11 15.51 24.51
CA SER A 48 1.79 15.54 25.14
C SER A 48 1.25 14.12 25.19
N ARG A 49 1.50 13.50 26.33
CA ARG A 49 0.79 12.31 26.81
C ARG A 49 -0.71 12.58 26.69
N ARG A 50 -1.34 12.05 25.65
CA ARG A 50 -2.75 11.66 25.68
C ARG A 50 -2.82 10.13 25.70
N LYS A 51 -2.33 9.56 26.81
CA LYS A 51 -2.82 8.27 27.27
C LYS A 51 -4.27 8.50 27.67
N ASN A 52 -5.22 8.51 26.71
CA ASN A 52 -6.68 8.45 26.93
C ASN A 52 -7.53 8.71 25.67
N ASP A 53 -6.98 8.65 24.45
CA ASP A 53 -7.84 8.48 23.28
C ASP A 53 -7.97 6.96 23.05
N GLN A 54 -9.15 6.46 23.38
CA GLN A 54 -9.56 5.05 23.44
C GLN A 54 -8.81 4.17 22.43
N LEU A 55 -7.89 3.32 22.92
CA LEU A 55 -7.43 2.17 22.14
C LEU A 55 -8.69 1.43 21.64
N PRO A 56 -8.73 1.03 20.36
CA PRO A 56 -9.80 0.18 19.86
C PRO A 56 -10.01 -0.99 20.82
N ARG A 57 -11.28 -1.30 21.12
CA ARG A 57 -11.64 -2.41 22.02
C ARG A 57 -10.85 -3.65 21.60
N GLU A 58 -10.33 -4.41 22.55
CA GLU A 58 -9.57 -5.66 22.30
C GLU A 58 -10.31 -6.63 21.36
N ASP A 59 -11.65 -6.53 21.31
CA ASP A 59 -12.54 -7.34 20.48
C ASP A 59 -12.51 -6.99 18.98
N GLN A 60 -11.83 -5.91 18.55
CA GLN A 60 -11.81 -5.45 17.17
C GLN A 60 -10.39 -5.34 16.61
N PRO A 61 -10.17 -5.80 15.36
CA PRO A 61 -8.88 -5.67 14.72
C PRO A 61 -8.55 -4.20 14.46
N LEU A 62 -7.34 -3.78 14.83
CA LEU A 62 -6.79 -2.48 14.44
C LEU A 62 -6.56 -2.43 12.93
N TYR A 63 -6.92 -1.30 12.31
CA TYR A 63 -6.54 -0.96 10.95
C TYR A 63 -6.65 0.56 10.73
N ASP A 64 -5.53 1.26 10.59
CA ASP A 64 -5.45 2.70 10.29
C ASP A 64 -5.11 2.99 8.82
N SER A 65 -5.18 1.98 7.96
CA SER A 65 -4.88 2.06 6.53
C SER A 65 -3.42 2.33 6.16
N ASP A 66 -2.52 2.30 7.14
CA ASP A 66 -1.09 2.47 6.96
C ASP A 66 -0.32 1.40 7.74
N ILE A 67 0.35 0.50 7.02
CA ILE A 67 1.10 -0.63 7.60
C ILE A 67 2.17 -0.19 8.60
N CYS A 68 2.81 0.98 8.41
CA CYS A 68 3.81 1.49 9.33
C CYS A 68 3.19 1.83 10.68
N THR A 69 2.13 2.64 10.64
CA THR A 69 1.38 3.07 11.83
C THR A 69 0.75 1.88 12.56
N ASP A 70 0.15 0.94 11.81
CA ASP A 70 -0.47 -0.26 12.37
C ASP A 70 0.55 -1.17 13.05
N ALA A 71 1.74 -1.37 12.46
CA ALA A 71 2.78 -2.19 13.06
C ALA A 71 3.36 -1.58 14.34
N GLU A 72 3.61 -0.27 14.35
CA GLU A 72 4.08 0.44 15.54
C GLU A 72 3.05 0.35 16.66
N LEU A 73 1.78 0.64 16.39
CA LEU A 73 0.75 0.61 17.41
C LEU A 73 0.51 -0.80 17.97
N ILE A 74 0.51 -1.83 17.11
CA ILE A 74 0.32 -3.21 17.54
C ILE A 74 1.48 -3.67 18.42
N THR A 75 2.73 -3.36 18.03
CA THR A 75 3.90 -3.77 18.82
C THR A 75 4.03 -3.03 20.14
N GLU A 76 3.55 -1.79 20.23
CA GLU A 76 3.58 -1.01 21.47
C GLU A 76 2.43 -1.30 22.43
N CYS A 77 1.23 -1.57 21.90
CA CYS A 77 -0.01 -1.53 22.70
C CYS A 77 -0.72 -2.87 22.85
N TYR A 78 -0.34 -3.92 22.11
CA TYR A 78 -1.06 -5.19 22.08
C TYR A 78 -0.15 -6.39 22.36
N GLU A 79 -0.71 -7.42 23.00
CA GLU A 79 -0.02 -8.70 23.23
C GLU A 79 0.09 -9.51 21.92
N GLN A 80 1.09 -10.39 21.83
CA GLN A 80 1.42 -11.12 20.58
C GLN A 80 0.33 -12.12 20.15
N ASP A 81 -0.50 -12.57 21.06
CA ASP A 81 -1.61 -13.49 20.83
C ASP A 81 -2.95 -12.76 20.63
N SER A 82 -2.96 -11.43 20.71
CA SER A 82 -4.16 -10.61 20.55
C SER A 82 -4.79 -10.71 19.15
N ILE A 83 -6.08 -10.39 19.06
CA ILE A 83 -6.82 -10.34 17.79
C ILE A 83 -6.17 -9.36 16.81
N SER A 84 -5.73 -8.18 17.27
CA SER A 84 -5.04 -7.18 16.45
C SER A 84 -3.74 -7.73 15.86
N TRP A 85 -2.97 -8.47 16.65
CA TRP A 85 -1.73 -9.08 16.18
C TRP A 85 -1.98 -10.12 15.08
N GLN A 86 -2.98 -10.99 15.28
CA GLN A 86 -3.39 -11.99 14.28
C GLN A 86 -3.97 -11.34 13.01
N ALA A 87 -4.75 -10.27 13.18
CA ALA A 87 -5.36 -9.55 12.07
C ALA A 87 -4.31 -8.87 11.18
N PHE A 88 -3.22 -8.35 11.75
CA PHE A 88 -2.13 -7.76 10.99
C PHE A 88 -1.53 -8.74 9.97
N ASP A 89 -1.30 -9.99 10.36
CA ASP A 89 -0.82 -11.03 9.45
C ASP A 89 -1.83 -11.34 8.35
N ILE A 90 -3.12 -11.41 8.67
CA ILE A 90 -4.17 -11.62 7.64
C ILE A 90 -4.19 -10.47 6.63
N LEU A 91 -4.13 -9.23 7.12
CA LEU A 91 -4.23 -8.02 6.31
C LEU A 91 -3.01 -7.83 5.40
N TYR A 92 -1.81 -7.98 5.95
CA TYR A 92 -0.56 -7.62 5.27
C TYR A 92 0.25 -8.83 4.79
N GLY A 93 -0.01 -10.03 5.31
CA GLY A 93 0.76 -11.25 5.05
C GLY A 93 2.12 -11.30 5.79
N LEU A 94 2.35 -10.37 6.69
CA LEU A 94 3.56 -10.24 7.51
C LEU A 94 3.15 -10.13 8.98
N THR A 95 3.99 -10.61 9.89
CA THR A 95 3.84 -10.24 11.30
C THR A 95 4.36 -8.81 11.55
N PRO A 96 3.91 -8.11 12.61
CA PRO A 96 4.41 -6.77 12.93
C PRO A 96 5.93 -6.74 13.09
N ASN A 97 6.51 -7.74 13.75
CA ASN A 97 7.97 -7.85 13.95
C ASN A 97 8.74 -8.10 12.64
N GLU A 98 8.21 -8.93 11.75
CA GLU A 98 8.81 -9.11 10.42
C GLU A 98 8.81 -7.77 9.67
N PHE A 99 7.71 -7.03 9.72
CA PHE A 99 7.59 -5.73 9.07
C PHE A 99 8.58 -4.70 9.63
N LEU A 100 8.71 -4.58 10.95
CA LEU A 100 9.68 -3.67 11.57
C LEU A 100 11.14 -4.03 11.25
N GLY A 101 11.40 -5.28 10.85
CA GLY A 101 12.72 -5.74 10.39
C GLY A 101 13.06 -5.40 8.93
N ILE A 102 12.10 -4.86 8.16
CA ILE A 102 12.27 -4.48 6.75
C ILE A 102 12.83 -3.05 6.65
N ASP A 103 13.69 -2.82 5.65
CA ASP A 103 14.14 -1.47 5.30
C ASP A 103 13.05 -0.75 4.47
N GLN A 104 12.11 -0.12 5.17
CA GLN A 104 10.94 0.55 4.58
C GLN A 104 11.32 1.61 3.53
N SER A 105 12.51 2.21 3.64
CA SER A 105 13.00 3.23 2.70
C SER A 105 13.23 2.69 1.28
N LYS A 106 13.32 1.36 1.12
CA LYS A 106 13.56 0.66 -0.14
C LYS A 106 12.33 -0.03 -0.71
N CYS A 107 11.18 0.08 -0.05
CA CYS A 107 10.01 -0.76 -0.34
C CYS A 107 8.74 0.05 -0.59
N HIS A 108 8.86 1.31 -1.01
CA HIS A 108 7.74 2.25 -1.08
C HIS A 108 6.53 1.70 -1.85
N PHE A 109 6.71 1.23 -3.09
CA PHE A 109 5.61 0.70 -3.91
C PHE A 109 5.06 -0.60 -3.33
N SER A 110 5.92 -1.44 -2.77
CA SER A 110 5.52 -2.69 -2.13
C SER A 110 4.62 -2.44 -0.93
N LEU A 111 4.97 -1.48 -0.08
CA LEU A 111 4.13 -1.10 1.06
C LEU A 111 2.79 -0.52 0.61
N LEU A 112 2.77 0.28 -0.46
CA LEU A 112 1.55 0.81 -1.05
C LEU A 112 0.63 -0.33 -1.55
N VAL A 113 1.18 -1.32 -2.25
CA VAL A 113 0.43 -2.49 -2.71
C VAL A 113 -0.12 -3.32 -1.56
N LEU A 114 0.65 -3.47 -0.46
CA LEU A 114 0.18 -4.16 0.75
C LEU A 114 -0.93 -3.39 1.47
N ASN A 115 -0.82 -2.05 1.57
CA ASN A 115 -1.88 -1.19 2.12
C ASN A 115 -3.17 -1.30 1.30
N GLU A 116 -3.08 -1.29 -0.03
CA GLU A 116 -4.26 -1.49 -0.90
C GLU A 116 -4.88 -2.88 -0.73
N ALA A 117 -4.07 -3.93 -0.61
CA ALA A 117 -4.54 -5.29 -0.34
C ALA A 117 -5.27 -5.38 1.01
N ALA A 118 -4.68 -4.81 2.06
CA ALA A 118 -5.29 -4.73 3.40
C ALA A 118 -6.62 -3.96 3.37
N ALA A 119 -6.69 -2.84 2.62
CA ALA A 119 -7.93 -2.07 2.48
C ALA A 119 -9.07 -2.90 1.86
N ILE A 120 -8.76 -3.76 0.89
CA ILE A 120 -9.73 -4.63 0.24
C ILE A 120 -10.24 -5.72 1.20
N LEU A 121 -9.33 -6.29 1.99
CA LEU A 121 -9.66 -7.29 3.01
C LEU A 121 -10.54 -6.67 4.11
N PHE A 122 -10.09 -5.56 4.68
CA PHE A 122 -10.78 -4.88 5.78
C PHE A 122 -12.16 -4.36 5.37
N ARG A 123 -12.26 -3.61 4.26
CA ARG A 123 -13.52 -2.98 3.81
C ARG A 123 -14.63 -4.00 3.52
N LYS A 124 -14.26 -5.22 3.11
CA LYS A 124 -15.21 -6.29 2.78
C LYS A 124 -15.30 -7.36 3.88
N ALA A 125 -14.63 -7.16 5.02
CA ALA A 125 -14.49 -8.14 6.10
C ALA A 125 -14.13 -9.55 5.57
N ARG A 126 -13.19 -9.61 4.62
CA ARG A 126 -12.78 -10.85 3.96
C ARG A 126 -11.54 -11.42 4.63
N THR A 127 -11.49 -12.74 4.71
CA THR A 127 -10.29 -13.48 5.11
C THR A 127 -9.26 -13.59 3.99
N GLU A 128 -9.69 -13.41 2.72
CA GLU A 128 -8.84 -13.61 1.55
C GLU A 128 -9.10 -12.58 0.44
N LEU A 129 -8.06 -12.32 -0.36
CA LEU A 129 -8.17 -11.40 -1.49
C LEU A 129 -9.10 -11.97 -2.59
N PRO A 130 -9.89 -11.11 -3.27
CA PRO A 130 -10.93 -11.54 -4.20
C PRO A 130 -10.51 -12.46 -5.35
N THR A 131 -9.30 -12.29 -5.88
CA THR A 131 -8.83 -13.06 -7.03
C THR A 131 -7.50 -13.74 -6.74
N GLU A 132 -7.27 -14.87 -7.40
CA GLU A 132 -6.02 -15.62 -7.28
C GLU A 132 -4.80 -14.80 -7.70
N ARG A 133 -4.97 -13.96 -8.73
CA ARG A 133 -3.93 -13.01 -9.17
C ARG A 133 -3.58 -12.06 -8.03
N MET A 134 -4.58 -11.58 -7.30
CA MET A 134 -4.35 -10.69 -6.16
C MET A 134 -3.58 -11.38 -5.03
N ARG A 135 -4.01 -12.60 -4.65
CA ARG A 135 -3.34 -13.42 -3.63
C ARG A 135 -1.87 -13.66 -3.98
N ARG A 136 -1.60 -14.24 -5.16
CA ARG A 136 -0.23 -14.54 -5.62
C ARG A 136 0.69 -13.33 -5.63
N LYS A 137 0.14 -12.16 -5.98
CA LYS A 137 0.93 -10.93 -6.01
C LYS A 137 1.31 -10.50 -4.61
N ARG A 138 0.34 -10.41 -3.68
CA ARG A 138 0.60 -10.08 -2.27
C ARG A 138 1.62 -11.06 -1.70
N ASP A 139 1.37 -12.35 -1.85
CA ASP A 139 2.23 -13.40 -1.29
C ASP A 139 3.64 -13.37 -1.91
N GLY A 140 3.75 -13.05 -3.20
CA GLY A 140 5.03 -12.87 -3.88
C GLY A 140 5.82 -11.66 -3.37
N ILE A 141 5.16 -10.52 -3.16
CA ILE A 141 5.78 -9.32 -2.57
C ILE A 141 6.24 -9.64 -1.13
N VAL A 142 5.36 -10.19 -0.31
CA VAL A 142 5.65 -10.60 1.07
C VAL A 142 6.86 -11.53 1.13
N LYS A 143 6.93 -12.52 0.23
CA LYS A 143 8.08 -13.42 0.14
C LYS A 143 9.38 -12.67 -0.15
N LEU A 144 9.38 -11.78 -1.15
CA LEU A 144 10.56 -11.00 -1.51
C LEU A 144 11.01 -10.07 -0.38
N LEU A 145 10.05 -9.48 0.34
CA LEU A 145 10.32 -8.65 1.52
C LEU A 145 10.97 -9.45 2.66
N ARG A 146 10.46 -10.66 2.95
CA ARG A 146 11.08 -11.58 3.92
C ARG A 146 12.51 -11.98 3.52
N GLU A 147 12.74 -12.19 2.23
CA GLU A 147 14.06 -12.50 1.65
C GLU A 147 14.97 -11.27 1.54
N ARG A 148 14.49 -10.07 1.91
CA ARG A 148 15.19 -8.78 1.77
C ARG A 148 15.58 -8.43 0.32
N ASN A 149 14.87 -9.00 -0.65
CA ASN A 149 15.04 -8.71 -2.07
C ASN A 149 14.14 -7.52 -2.48
N TYR A 150 14.50 -6.34 -1.98
CA TYR A 150 13.65 -5.14 -2.10
C TYR A 150 13.51 -4.66 -3.54
N GLU A 151 14.58 -4.75 -4.35
CA GLU A 151 14.54 -4.31 -5.75
C GLU A 151 13.52 -5.10 -6.57
N GLU A 152 13.51 -6.43 -6.44
CA GLU A 152 12.54 -7.26 -7.15
C GLU A 152 11.13 -7.08 -6.59
N ALA A 153 11.00 -6.83 -5.27
CA ALA A 153 9.71 -6.50 -4.66
C ALA A 153 9.12 -5.22 -5.28
N GLU A 154 9.92 -4.15 -5.38
CA GLU A 154 9.49 -2.88 -5.99
C GLU A 154 9.15 -3.02 -7.47
N LYS A 155 9.96 -3.75 -8.23
CA LYS A 155 9.69 -4.04 -9.65
C LYS A 155 8.41 -4.85 -9.83
N MET A 156 8.15 -5.79 -8.93
CA MET A 156 6.89 -6.51 -8.90
C MET A 156 5.76 -5.51 -8.62
N SER A 157 5.89 -4.64 -7.62
CA SER A 157 4.84 -3.72 -7.19
C SER A 157 4.49 -2.61 -8.19
N SER A 158 5.45 -2.09 -8.94
CA SER A 158 5.27 -0.98 -9.90
C SER A 158 4.32 -1.29 -11.06
N THR A 159 4.04 -2.57 -11.32
CA THR A 159 3.14 -3.03 -12.39
C THR A 159 1.66 -3.14 -11.96
N CYS A 160 1.34 -2.81 -10.70
CA CYS A 160 0.05 -3.13 -10.10
C CYS A 160 -0.78 -1.86 -9.79
N PHE A 161 -1.95 -1.76 -10.41
CA PHE A 161 -3.06 -0.92 -9.94
C PHE A 161 -4.28 -1.82 -9.72
N TRP A 162 -4.64 -2.09 -8.47
CA TRP A 162 -5.81 -2.89 -8.12
C TRP A 162 -7.14 -2.23 -8.53
N LYS A 163 -7.11 -0.92 -8.81
CA LYS A 163 -8.26 -0.09 -9.19
C LYS A 163 -9.02 -0.55 -10.45
N ARG A 164 -8.45 -1.40 -11.32
CA ARG A 164 -9.12 -1.87 -12.55
C ARG A 164 -9.96 -3.14 -12.38
N GLU A 165 -9.86 -3.88 -11.27
CA GLU A 165 -10.57 -5.17 -11.10
C GLU A 165 -11.92 -5.07 -10.37
N PHE A 166 -12.36 -3.87 -9.98
CA PHE A 166 -13.65 -3.64 -9.30
C PHE A 166 -14.75 -2.99 -10.16
N CYS A 167 -14.51 -2.82 -11.47
CA CYS A 167 -15.54 -2.42 -12.43
C CYS A 167 -16.07 -3.65 -13.18
N LEU A 168 -16.82 -4.51 -12.48
CA LEU A 168 -17.75 -5.48 -13.07
C LEU A 168 -19.02 -5.51 -12.22
#